data_AF-A0A5P2BRQ2-F1
#
_entry.id   AF-A0A5P2BRQ2-F1
#
_cell.length_a   1.000
_cell.length_b   1.000
_cell.length_c   1.000
_cell.angle_alpha   90.00
_cell.angle_beta   90.00
_cell.angle_gamma   90.00
#
_symmetry.space_group_name_H-M   'P 1'
#
loop_
_entity.id
_entity.type
_entity.pdbx_description
1 polymer ?
#
loop_
_entity_poly.entity_id
_entity_poly.type
_entity_poly.pdbx_seq_one_letter_code
_entity_poly.pdbx_strand_id
1 'polypeptide(L)' 'MMGSRDVVEKDTESLAGERALPLPGPVLDALKAFRALQAEERLAPGEAYAASGYVLVHETGVAFTIAPWGVD' A
#
# COMPACT_ATOMS: atom_id res chain seq x y z
N MET A 1 8.26 5.68 -26.85
CA MET A 1 7.42 5.03 -25.81
C MET A 1 7.93 5.53 -24.47
N MET A 2 7.24 6.49 -23.86
CA MET A 2 7.64 7.05 -22.57
C MET A 2 6.35 7.39 -21.81
N GLY A 3 5.81 6.39 -21.12
CA GLY A 3 4.70 6.59 -20.20
C GLY A 3 5.29 6.94 -18.84
N SER A 4 5.11 8.18 -18.40
CA SER A 4 5.48 8.62 -17.06
C SER A 4 4.72 7.77 -16.05
N ARG A 5 5.43 6.89 -15.33
CA ARG A 5 4.91 6.07 -14.22
C ARG A 5 5.15 6.76 -12.87
N ASP A 6 5.18 8.08 -12.86
CA ASP A 6 5.40 8.83 -11.63
C ASP A 6 4.05 9.05 -10.94
N VAL A 7 3.71 8.12 -10.04
CA VAL A 7 2.65 8.34 -9.06
C VAL A 7 3.16 9.40 -8.10
N VAL A 8 2.70 10.63 -8.27
CA VAL A 8 2.96 11.70 -7.31
C VAL A 8 2.03 11.48 -6.12
N GLU A 9 2.56 10.94 -5.03
CA GLU A 9 1.92 10.95 -3.71
C GLU A 9 1.44 12.39 -3.45
N LYS A 10 0.13 12.58 -3.37
CA LYS A 10 -0.47 13.86 -3.01
C LYS A 10 -0.48 13.95 -1.49
N ASP A 11 0.67 14.30 -0.91
CA ASP A 11 0.69 14.76 0.47
C ASP A 11 -0.24 15.96 0.60
N THR A 12 -1.02 15.99 1.68
CA THR A 12 -1.97 17.07 1.94
C THR A 12 -1.22 18.40 2.05
N GLU A 13 -1.66 19.44 1.35
CA GLU A 13 -1.00 20.76 1.38
C GLU A 13 -1.01 21.42 2.78
N SER A 14 -1.78 20.87 3.74
CA SER A 14 -1.78 21.30 5.15
C SER A 14 -2.26 20.20 6.10
N LEU A 15 -1.84 20.29 7.38
CA LEU A 15 -2.28 19.42 8.48
C LEU A 15 -3.81 19.42 8.69
N ALA A 16 -4.54 20.38 8.11
CA ALA A 16 -5.99 20.47 8.23
C ALA A 16 -6.74 19.26 7.62
N GLY A 17 -6.11 18.50 6.73
CA GLY A 17 -6.68 17.25 6.21
C GLY A 17 -6.32 15.99 6.99
N GLU A 18 -5.39 16.07 7.95
CA GLU A 18 -5.05 14.94 8.81
C GLU A 18 -6.11 14.76 9.89
N ARG A 19 -6.62 13.54 10.03
CA ARG A 19 -7.57 13.20 11.10
C ARG A 19 -7.38 11.77 11.57
N ALA A 20 -7.45 11.57 12.88
CA ALA A 20 -7.55 10.25 13.45
C ALA A 20 -8.98 9.73 13.24
N LEU A 21 -9.12 8.62 12.52
CA LEU A 21 -10.39 7.92 12.35
C LEU A 21 -10.40 6.69 13.26
N PRO A 22 -11.51 6.41 13.97
CA PRO A 22 -11.63 5.19 14.74
C PRO A 22 -11.61 4.00 13.78
N LEU A 23 -10.72 3.05 14.05
CA LEU A 23 -10.62 1.81 13.29
C LEU A 23 -11.53 0.75 13.93
N PRO A 24 -12.52 0.21 13.21
CA PRO A 24 -13.36 -0.87 13.73
C PRO A 24 -12.50 -2.10 14.07
N GLY A 25 -12.82 -2.78 15.16
CA GLY A 25 -12.08 -3.98 15.63
C GLY A 25 -11.80 -5.01 14.53
N PRO A 26 -12.80 -5.45 13.75
CA PRO A 26 -12.58 -6.41 12.67
C PRO A 26 -11.60 -5.94 11.59
N VAL A 27 -11.59 -4.63 11.31
CA VAL A 27 -10.67 -4.05 10.32
C VAL A 27 -9.25 -4.04 10.87
N LEU A 28 -9.07 -3.71 12.16
CA LEU A 28 -7.77 -3.79 12.82
C LEU A 28 -7.20 -5.21 12.78
N ASP A 29 -8.02 -6.22 13.07
CA ASP A 29 -7.60 -7.62 13.05
C ASP A 29 -7.21 -8.07 11.63
N ALA A 30 -7.99 -7.68 10.62
CA ALA A 30 -7.66 -7.96 9.22
C ALA A 30 -6.33 -7.32 8.79
N LEU A 31 -6.06 -6.07 9.16
CA LEU A 31 -4.81 -5.38 8.83
C LEU A 31 -3.60 -6.01 9.54
N LYS A 32 -3.76 -6.50 10.78
CA LYS A 32 -2.71 -7.24 11.49
C LYS A 32 -2.41 -8.58 10.82
N ALA A 33 -3.44 -9.34 10.47
CA ALA A 33 -3.29 -10.61 9.76
C ALA A 33 -2.59 -10.39 8.41
N PHE A 34 -2.95 -9.32 7.69
CA PHE A 34 -2.32 -8.99 6.42
C PHE A 34 -0.84 -8.63 6.56
N ARG A 35 -0.45 -7.89 7.62
CA ARG A 35 0.97 -7.62 7.90
C ARG A 35 1.76 -8.89 8.24
N ALA A 36 1.15 -9.85 8.93
CA ALA A 36 1.80 -11.13 9.22
C ALA A 36 2.05 -11.92 7.92
N LEU A 37 1.04 -11.96 7.03
CA LEU A 37 1.18 -12.57 5.70
C LEU A 37 2.30 -11.92 4.89
N GLN A 38 2.37 -10.59 4.84
CA GLN A 38 3.46 -9.87 4.16
C GLN A 38 4.85 -10.22 4.71
N ALA A 39 4.96 -10.43 6.02
CA ALA A 39 6.22 -10.83 6.63
C ALA A 39 6.64 -12.24 6.18
N GLU A 40 5.69 -13.16 6.01
CA GLU A 40 5.93 -14.49 5.45
C GLU A 40 6.25 -14.42 3.95
N GLU A 41 5.47 -13.66 3.19
CA GLU A 41 5.69 -13.42 1.76
C GLU A 41 7.06 -12.83 1.50
N ARG A 42 7.55 -11.91 2.33
CA ARG A 42 8.91 -11.35 2.18
C ARG A 42 10.02 -12.40 2.30
N LEU A 43 9.79 -13.53 2.98
CA LEU A 43 10.79 -14.59 3.14
C LEU A 43 10.94 -15.46 1.90
N ALA A 44 9.95 -15.51 0.99
CA ALA A 44 9.97 -16.39 -0.17
C ALA A 44 10.71 -15.82 -1.42
N PRO A 45 10.52 -14.56 -1.84
CA PRO A 45 11.28 -13.91 -2.91
C PRO A 45 12.59 -13.25 -2.45
N GLY A 46 12.81 -13.07 -1.14
CA GLY A 46 13.99 -12.39 -0.61
C GLY A 46 14.13 -10.95 -1.14
N GLU A 47 15.20 -10.67 -1.88
CA GLU A 47 15.53 -9.35 -2.45
C GLU A 47 14.54 -8.84 -3.50
N ALA A 48 13.71 -9.73 -4.09
CA ALA A 48 12.70 -9.34 -5.06
C ALA A 48 11.43 -8.72 -4.43
N TYR A 49 11.30 -8.76 -3.10
CA TYR A 49 10.18 -8.14 -2.39
C TYR A 49 10.43 -6.64 -2.20
N ALA A 50 9.59 -5.80 -2.80
CA ALA A 50 9.64 -4.35 -2.64
C ALA A 50 9.12 -3.94 -1.26
N ALA A 51 10.02 -3.53 -0.35
CA ALA A 51 9.64 -3.02 0.97
C ALA A 51 9.08 -1.58 0.88
N SER A 52 7.94 -1.42 0.20
CA SER A 52 7.36 -0.11 -0.17
C SER A 52 6.87 0.74 1.00
N GLY A 53 6.67 0.15 2.18
CA GLY A 53 6.21 0.85 3.38
C GLY A 53 4.69 0.98 3.51
N TYR A 54 3.92 0.58 2.49
CA TYR A 54 2.46 0.59 2.53
C TYR A 54 1.88 -0.65 3.19
N VAL A 55 0.66 -0.53 3.72
CA VAL A 55 -0.09 -1.68 4.25
C VAL A 55 -0.76 -2.45 3.13
N LEU A 56 -1.27 -1.79 2.08
CA LEU A 56 -1.93 -2.45 0.95
C LEU A 56 -0.94 -2.61 -0.21
N VAL A 57 -0.45 -3.83 -0.40
CA VAL A 57 0.56 -4.18 -1.41
C VAL A 57 0.18 -5.47 -2.12
N HIS A 58 0.73 -5.67 -3.33
CA HIS A 58 0.72 -6.95 -4.02
C HIS A 58 1.68 -7.94 -3.36
N GLU A 59 1.64 -9.21 -3.78
CA GLU A 59 2.50 -10.29 -3.30
C GLU A 59 4.00 -10.02 -3.49
N THR A 60 4.35 -9.09 -4.38
CA THR A 60 5.73 -8.63 -4.61
C THR A 60 6.15 -7.46 -3.72
N GLY A 61 5.28 -6.98 -2.83
CA GLY A 61 5.51 -5.82 -1.95
C GLY A 61 5.28 -4.46 -2.62
N VAL A 62 4.95 -4.44 -3.91
CA VAL A 62 4.63 -3.21 -4.64
C VAL A 62 3.30 -2.64 -4.14
N ALA A 63 3.26 -1.33 -3.88
CA ALA A 63 2.06 -0.62 -3.43
C ALA A 63 0.89 -0.82 -4.42
N PHE A 64 -0.30 -1.10 -3.87
CA PHE A 64 -1.51 -1.12 -4.68
C PHE A 64 -1.83 0.29 -5.16
N THR A 65 -1.91 0.49 -6.48
CA THR A 65 -2.33 1.76 -7.06
C THR A 65 -3.71 1.61 -7.68
N ILE A 66 -4.57 2.59 -7.42
CA ILE A 66 -5.85 2.69 -8.11
C ILE A 66 -5.52 3.24 -9.50
N ALA A 67 -5.81 2.48 -10.56
CA ALA A 67 -5.58 2.97 -11.92
C ALA A 67 -6.31 4.31 -12.12
N PRO A 68 -5.64 5.34 -12.65
CA PRO A 68 -6.31 6.59 -12.97
C PRO A 68 -7.29 6.29 -14.11
N TRP A 69 -8.58 6.25 -13.79
CA TRP A 69 -9.74 6.19 -14.69
C TRP A 69 -9.43 5.69 -16.11
N GLY A 70 -9.61 4.38 -16.33
CA GLY A 70 -9.70 3.78 -17.66
C GLY A 70 -8.52 2.91 -18.05
N VAL A 71 -8.45 1.70 -17.50
CA VAL A 71 -8.10 0.49 -18.26
C VAL A 71 -8.88 -0.67 -17.62
N ASP A 72 -9.67 -1.36 -18.43
CA ASP A 72 -10.41 -2.57 -18.04
C ASP A 72 -9.50 -3.75 -17.70
#